data_AF-G2TRK8-F1
#
_entry.id   AF-G2TRK8-F1
#
_cell.length_a   1.000
_cell.length_b   1.000
_cell.length_c   1.000
_cell.angle_alpha   90.00
_cell.angle_beta   90.00
_cell.angle_gamma   90.00
#
_symmetry.space_group_name_H-M   'P 1'
#
loop_
_entity.id
_entity.type
_entity.pdbx_description
1 polymer ?
#
loop_
_entity_poly.entity_id
_entity_poly.type
_entity_poly.pdbx_seq_one_letter_code
_entity_poly.pdbx_strand_id
1 'polypeptide(L)'
;MDSHTTEKRRGSYLRVLFKNGRLPVEGFLWNCDPLTGTLILIQPLTPNTDEVEDTHYRFYGIMSDAIQTIEPDESMSPLNQQSLAEYDSLLTS
;
A
#
# COMPACT_ATOMS: atom_id res chain seq x y z
N MET A 1 -17.56 -1.99 -0.65
CA MET A 1 -16.73 -0.91 -0.08
C MET A 1 -17.00 0.32 -0.93
N ASP A 2 -17.39 1.44 -0.34
CA ASP A 2 -17.55 2.70 -1.09
C ASP A 2 -16.18 3.11 -1.65
N SER A 3 -16.05 3.21 -2.97
CA SER A 3 -14.83 3.65 -3.66
C SER A 3 -14.36 5.03 -3.17
N HIS A 4 -15.29 5.88 -2.73
CA HIS A 4 -15.00 7.18 -2.12
C HIS A 4 -14.24 7.14 -0.79
N THR A 5 -14.26 6.02 -0.07
CA THR A 5 -13.53 5.91 1.21
C THR A 5 -12.09 5.47 1.03
N THR A 6 -11.77 4.75 -0.05
CA THR A 6 -10.42 4.21 -0.30
C THR A 6 -9.52 5.20 -1.03
N GLU A 7 -10.04 5.97 -2.00
CA GLU A 7 -9.27 7.04 -2.65
C GLU A 7 -8.79 8.11 -1.65
N LYS A 8 -9.64 8.46 -0.67
CA LYS A 8 -9.27 9.41 0.40
C LYS A 8 -8.13 8.93 1.29
N ARG A 9 -7.86 7.62 1.29
CA ARG A 9 -6.79 7.00 2.09
C ARG A 9 -5.54 6.74 1.26
N ARG A 10 -5.48 7.18 0.01
CA ARG A 10 -4.28 7.07 -0.82
C ARG A 10 -3.11 7.77 -0.11
N GLY A 11 -1.99 7.06 0.00
CA GLY A 11 -0.81 7.47 0.74
C GLY A 11 -0.83 7.14 2.22
N SER A 12 -1.96 6.75 2.82
CA SER A 12 -2.02 6.34 4.23
C SER A 12 -1.35 4.99 4.46
N TYR A 13 -0.70 4.81 5.62
CA TYR A 13 -0.16 3.52 6.02
C TYR A 13 -1.29 2.62 6.54
N LEU A 14 -1.38 1.42 6.01
CA LEU A 14 -2.43 0.46 6.31
C LEU A 14 -1.83 -0.86 6.76
N ARG A 15 -2.48 -1.49 7.73
CA ARG A 15 -2.32 -2.89 8.10
C ARG A 15 -3.53 -3.68 7.62
N VAL A 16 -3.30 -4.71 6.82
CA VAL A 16 -4.34 -5.56 6.25
C VAL A 16 -4.33 -6.93 6.92
N LEU A 17 -5.43 -7.25 7.60
CA LEU A 17 -5.67 -8.55 8.24
C LEU A 17 -6.40 -9.46 7.26
N PHE A 18 -5.92 -10.70 7.10
CA PHE A 18 -6.51 -11.68 6.18
C PHE A 18 -7.46 -12.64 6.88
N LYS A 19 -8.54 -13.04 6.16
CA LYS A 19 -9.55 -13.98 6.70
C LYS A 19 -9.00 -15.35 7.08
N ASN A 20 -7.90 -15.76 6.45
CA ASN A 20 -7.28 -17.06 6.67
C ASN A 20 -6.26 -17.07 7.83
N GLY A 21 -6.13 -15.95 8.58
CA GLY A 21 -5.19 -15.84 9.69
C GLY A 21 -3.72 -15.82 9.28
N ARG A 22 -3.41 -15.61 7.99
CA ARG A 22 -2.03 -15.33 7.57
C ARG A 22 -1.51 -14.05 8.21
N LEU A 23 -0.18 -13.95 8.27
CA LEU A 23 0.50 -12.75 8.77
C LEU A 23 -0.06 -11.51 8.06
N PRO A 24 -0.34 -10.43 8.81
CA PRO A 24 -0.78 -9.17 8.23
C PRO A 24 0.23 -8.65 7.21
N VAL A 25 -0.26 -7.95 6.19
CA VAL A 25 0.59 -7.15 5.30
C VAL A 25 0.41 -5.69 5.66
N GLU A 26 1.53 -4.97 5.76
CA GLU A 26 1.57 -3.56 6.11
C GLU A 26 2.27 -2.77 5.01
N GLY A 27 1.77 -1.57 4.74
CA GLY A 27 2.34 -0.68 3.72
C GLY A 27 1.47 0.52 3.43
N PHE A 28 2.00 1.45 2.64
CA PHE A 28 1.27 2.61 2.18
C PHE A 28 0.29 2.25 1.08
N LEU A 29 -0.97 2.68 1.20
CA LEU A 29 -1.96 2.51 0.15
C LEU A 29 -1.58 3.33 -1.06
N TRP A 30 -1.22 2.68 -2.15
CA TRP A 30 -0.95 3.38 -3.39
C TRP A 30 -2.16 3.47 -4.30
N ASN A 31 -2.88 2.36 -4.44
CA ASN A 31 -4.08 2.32 -5.26
C ASN A 31 -5.08 1.28 -4.76
N CYS A 32 -6.34 1.44 -5.16
CA CYS A 32 -7.41 0.48 -4.98
C CYS A 32 -8.13 0.34 -6.32
N ASP A 33 -8.15 -0.87 -6.90
CA ASP A 33 -8.95 -1.12 -8.10
C ASP A 33 -10.44 -0.99 -7.76
N PRO A 34 -11.17 -0.02 -8.35
CA PRO A 34 -12.58 0.19 -8.04
C PRO A 34 -13.49 -0.96 -8.50
N LEU A 35 -13.05 -1.79 -9.46
CA LEU A 35 -13.84 -2.91 -9.98
C LEU A 35 -13.76 -4.12 -9.06
N THR A 36 -12.55 -4.51 -8.67
CA THR A 36 -12.33 -5.73 -7.86
C THR A 36 -12.19 -5.45 -6.36
N GLY A 37 -11.93 -4.20 -5.97
CA GLY A 37 -11.54 -3.83 -4.62
C GLY A 37 -10.13 -4.27 -4.25
N THR A 38 -9.30 -4.66 -5.23
CA THR A 38 -7.92 -5.07 -5.00
C THR A 38 -7.10 -3.90 -4.48
N LEU A 39 -6.48 -4.05 -3.32
CA LEU A 39 -5.58 -3.04 -2.76
C LEU A 39 -4.17 -3.25 -3.30
N ILE A 40 -3.51 -2.15 -3.65
CA ILE A 40 -2.07 -2.15 -3.91
C ILE A 40 -1.36 -1.37 -2.83
N LEU A 41 -0.54 -2.07 -2.04
CA LEU A 41 0.27 -1.49 -0.98
C LEU A 41 1.74 -1.41 -1.40
N ILE A 42 2.40 -0.33 -0.98
CA ILE A 42 3.84 -0.12 -1.14
C ILE A 42 4.50 -0.22 0.22
N GLN A 43 5.47 -1.12 0.34
CA GLN A 43 6.33 -1.22 1.50
C GLN A 43 7.74 -0.78 1.08
N PRO A 44 8.24 0.36 1.58
CA PRO A 44 9.64 0.71 1.42
C PRO A 44 10.47 -0.32 2.20
N LEU A 45 11.37 -1.03 1.51
CA LEU A 45 12.33 -1.87 2.19
C LEU A 45 13.35 -0.91 2.79
N THR A 46 13.41 -0.81 4.12
CA THR A 46 14.55 -0.17 4.76
C THR A 46 15.81 -0.86 4.24
N PRO A 47 16.78 -0.12 3.68
CA PRO A 47 18.01 -0.71 3.18
C PRO A 47 18.71 -1.38 4.36
N ASN A 48 18.66 -2.71 4.39
CA ASN A 48 19.48 -3.48 5.31
C ASN A 48 20.91 -3.35 4.77
N THR A 49 21.71 -2.50 5.42
CA THR A 49 23.18 -2.54 5.46
C THR A 49 23.91 -2.55 4.10
N ASP A 50 24.61 -1.45 3.82
CA ASP A 50 25.78 -1.32 2.93
C ASP A 50 25.62 -1.18 1.40
N GLU A 51 24.42 -1.18 0.83
CA GLU A 51 24.23 -0.80 -0.59
C GLU A 51 23.34 0.43 -0.73
N VAL A 52 23.98 1.60 -0.87
CA VAL A 52 23.38 2.94 -0.76
C VAL A 52 22.71 3.42 -2.06
N GLU A 53 22.59 2.62 -3.12
CA GLU A 53 22.12 3.15 -4.41
C GLU A 53 20.71 2.73 -4.86
N ASP A 54 20.15 1.60 -4.41
CA ASP A 54 18.84 1.17 -4.89
C ASP A 54 17.80 1.10 -3.76
N THR A 55 16.96 2.13 -3.69
CA THR A 55 15.78 2.12 -2.82
C THR A 55 14.78 1.10 -3.37
N HIS A 56 14.79 -0.11 -2.80
CA HIS A 56 13.90 -1.18 -3.25
C HIS A 56 12.51 -1.02 -2.62
N TYR A 57 11.49 -1.01 -3.47
CA TYR A 57 10.09 -1.01 -3.05
C TYR A 57 9.47 -2.39 -3.27
N ARG A 58 8.70 -2.85 -2.29
CA ARG A 58 7.87 -4.05 -2.45
C ARG A 58 6.42 -3.64 -2.65
N PHE A 59 5.81 -4.16 -3.70
CA PHE A 59 4.39 -3.97 -4.00
C PHE A 59 3.60 -5.23 -3.63
N TYR A 60 2.46 -5.06 -2.96
CA TYR A 60 1.53 -6.13 -2.65
C TYR A 60 0.19 -5.88 -3.32
N GLY A 61 -0.24 -6.81 -4.17
CA GLY A 61 -1.62 -6.86 -4.66
C GLY A 61 -2.46 -7.75 -3.74
N ILE A 62 -3.45 -7.18 -3.07
CA ILE A 62 -4.30 -7.88 -2.11
C ILE A 62 -5.74 -7.91 -2.62
N MET A 63 -6.22 -9.12 -2.95
CA MET A 63 -7.59 -9.34 -3.40
C MET A 63 -8.60 -9.03 -2.28
N SER A 64 -9.69 -8.35 -2.62
CA SER A 64 -10.70 -7.90 -1.63
C SER A 64 -11.36 -9.05 -0.86
N ASP A 65 -11.53 -10.21 -1.49
CA ASP A 65 -12.12 -11.41 -0.89
C ASP A 65 -11.22 -12.05 0.18
N ALA A 66 -9.91 -11.80 0.14
CA ALA A 66 -8.96 -12.25 1.14
C ALA A 66 -8.93 -11.37 2.40
N ILE A 67 -9.43 -10.13 2.31
CA ILE A 67 -9.35 -9.11 3.37
C ILE A 67 -10.42 -9.37 4.45
N GLN A 68 -9.98 -9.50 5.70
CA GLN A 68 -10.87 -9.48 6.86
C GLN A 68 -11.11 -8.06 7.35
N THR A 69 -10.05 -7.28 7.55
CA THR A 69 -10.13 -5.92 8.09
C THR A 69 -8.94 -5.09 7.63
N ILE A 70 -9.14 -3.78 7.49
CA ILE A 70 -8.11 -2.80 7.16
C ILE A 70 -8.00 -1.84 8.33
N GLU A 71 -6.82 -1.78 8.94
CA GLU A 71 -6.51 -0.93 10.08
C GLU A 71 -5.56 0.19 9.60
N PRO A 72 -6.02 1.45 9.50
CA PRO A 72 -5.13 2.57 9.23
C PRO A 72 -4.23 2.83 10.43
N ASP A 73 -2.94 3.05 10.19
CA ASP A 73 -2.00 3.49 11.20
C ASP A 73 -1.82 5.01 11.10
N GLU A 74 -2.44 5.72 12.04
CA GLU A 74 -2.40 7.19 12.10
C GLU A 74 -1.08 7.71 12.68
N SER A 75 -0.20 6.84 13.20
CA SER A 75 1.11 7.25 13.69
C SER A 75 2.12 7.51 12.57
N MET A 76 1.87 6.96 11.38
CA MET A 76 2.72 7.10 10.20
C MET A 76 2.22 8.26 9.33
N SER A 77 3.12 9.22 9.06
CA SER A 77 2.83 10.31 8.13
C SER A 77 2.50 9.75 6.74
N PRO A 78 1.37 10.16 6.12
CA PRO A 78 1.04 9.73 4.77
C PRO A 78 2.14 10.08 3.77
N LEU A 79 2.28 9.27 2.72
CA LEU A 79 3.12 9.62 1.58
C LEU A 79 2.66 10.96 0.98
N ASN A 80 3.62 11.82 0.68
CA ASN A 80 3.33 13.07 -0.02
C ASN A 80 2.90 12.78 -1.47
N GLN A 81 2.23 13.75 -2.10
CA GLN A 81 1.75 13.59 -3.48
C GLN A 81 2.88 13.39 -4.49
N GLN A 82 4.08 13.90 -4.21
CA GLN A 82 5.23 13.79 -5.11
C GLN A 82 5.73 12.34 -5.19
N SER A 83 5.88 11.67 -4.05
CA SER A 83 6.23 10.25 -3.99
C SER A 83 5.15 9.38 -4.65
N LEU A 84 3.87 9.70 -4.45
CA LEU A 84 2.78 8.99 -5.12
C LEU A 84 2.83 9.15 -6.65
N ALA A 85 3.15 10.34 -7.15
CA ALA A 85 3.30 10.61 -8.57
C ALA A 85 4.53 9.91 -9.19
N GLU A 86 5.63 9.78 -8.43
CA GLU A 86 6.78 8.98 -8.83
C GLU A 86 6.36 7.51 -9.05
N TYR A 87 5.60 6.91 -8.11
CA TYR A 87 5.11 5.55 -8.30
C TYR A 87 4.16 5.41 -9.49
N ASP A 88 3.30 6.41 -9.76
CA ASP A 88 2.42 6.40 -10.93
C ASP A 88 3.22 6.40 -12.25
N SER A 89 4.35 7.11 -12.29
CA SER A 89 5.22 7.15 -13.47
C SER A 89 5.95 5.83 -13.74
N LEU A 90 6.26 5.06 -12.68
CA LEU A 90 6.90 3.75 -12.81
C LEU A 90 6.01 2.70 -13.49
N LEU A 91 4.67 2.87 -13.50
CA LEU A 91 3.76 1.97 -14.21
C LEU A 91 3.46 2.37 -15.65
N THR A 92 3.78 3.60 -16.03
CA THR A 92 3.38 4.17 -17.32
C THR A 92 4.54 4.31 -18.31
N SER A 93 5.75 3.89 -17.91
CA SER A 93 6.95 3.83 -18.77
C SER A 93 7.11 2.48 -19.45
#